data_AF-A0A9D5M346-F1
#
_entry.id   AF-A0A9D5M346-F1
#
_cell.length_a   1.000
_cell.length_b   1.000
_cell.length_c   1.000
_cell.angle_alpha   90.00
_cell.angle_beta   90.00
_cell.angle_gamma   90.00
#
_symmetry.space_group_name_H-M   'P 1'
#
loop_
_entity.id
_entity.type
_entity.pdbx_description
1 polymer ?
#
loop_
_entity_poly.entity_id
_entity_poly.type
_entity_poly.pdbx_seq_one_letter_code
_entity_poly.pdbx_strand_id
1 'polypeptide(L)'
;MHGISISSLPSYMERFNIIFNTIPAMILDFKLLSKVQENSLIIDLASRPGGVDFETARNLGRKVIWALSLPGKVAPDTAGDIMKETIVNILEELGV
;
A
#
# COMPACT_ATOMS: atom_id res chain seq x y z
N MET A 1 -9.90 -17.70 0.73
CA MET A 1 -8.65 -16.98 0.40
C MET A 1 -7.50 -17.73 1.07
N HIS A 2 -6.45 -18.11 0.34
CA HIS A 2 -5.30 -18.81 0.92
C HIS A 2 -4.20 -17.78 1.20
N GLY A 3 -3.81 -17.64 2.47
CA GLY A 3 -2.69 -16.77 2.86
C GLY A 3 -1.35 -17.42 2.48
N ILE A 4 -0.40 -16.59 2.07
CA ILE A 4 0.99 -17.01 1.84
C ILE A 4 1.89 -16.29 2.84
N SER A 5 2.85 -17.02 3.40
CA SER A 5 3.88 -16.40 4.24
C SER A 5 4.71 -15.42 3.40
N ILE A 6 5.14 -14.31 3.99
CA ILE A 6 6.07 -13.35 3.37
C ILE A 6 7.33 -14.06 2.87
N SER A 7 7.84 -15.02 3.64
CA SER A 7 9.02 -15.81 3.27
C SER A 7 8.83 -16.64 1.99
N SER A 8 7.58 -16.92 1.61
CA SER A 8 7.24 -17.67 0.41
C SER A 8 6.96 -16.78 -0.81
N LEU A 9 6.83 -15.46 -0.66
CA LEU A 9 6.54 -14.52 -1.76
C LEU A 9 7.39 -14.70 -3.02
N PRO A 10 8.73 -14.96 -2.93
CA PRO A 10 9.56 -15.15 -4.13
C PRO A 10 9.06 -16.22 -5.10
N SER A 11 8.29 -17.20 -4.64
CA SER A 11 7.74 -18.28 -5.48
C SER A 11 6.41 -17.93 -6.15
N TYR A 12 5.82 -16.77 -5.81
CA TYR A 12 4.49 -16.36 -6.26
C TYR A 12 4.48 -15.01 -6.99
N MET A 13 5.53 -14.19 -6.91
CA MET A 13 5.56 -12.84 -7.49
C MET A 13 5.14 -12.79 -8.97
N GLU A 14 5.55 -13.79 -9.75
CA GLU A 14 5.24 -13.89 -11.19
C GLU A 14 3.75 -14.17 -11.48
N ARG A 15 2.94 -14.46 -10.46
CA ARG A 15 1.51 -14.80 -10.62
C ARG A 15 0.57 -13.60 -10.44
N PHE A 16 1.08 -12.46 -10.00
CA PHE A 16 0.26 -11.30 -9.65
C PHE A 16 0.32 -10.22 -10.74
N ASN A 17 -0.83 -9.88 -11.33
CA ASN A 17 -0.93 -8.76 -12.27
C ASN A 17 -1.09 -7.41 -11.55
N ILE A 18 -1.63 -7.41 -10.32
CA ILE A 18 -1.76 -6.21 -9.49
C ILE A 18 -1.32 -6.56 -8.07
N ILE A 19 -0.49 -5.71 -7.46
CA ILE A 19 0.03 -5.88 -6.12
C ILE A 19 -0.32 -4.65 -5.30
N PHE A 20 -1.07 -4.81 -4.20
CA PHE A 20 -1.33 -3.76 -3.23
C PHE A 20 -0.44 -3.95 -2.01
N ASN A 21 0.51 -3.05 -1.78
CA ASN A 21 1.31 -3.06 -0.55
C ASN A 21 0.63 -2.21 0.52
N THR A 22 0.44 -2.78 1.71
CA THR A 22 0.00 -2.05 2.91
C THR A 22 1.02 -2.15 4.05
N ILE A 23 2.13 -2.87 3.85
CA ILE A 23 3.14 -3.09 4.88
C ILE A 23 4.04 -1.84 4.95
N PRO A 24 4.15 -1.15 6.11
CA PRO A 24 4.98 0.04 6.27
C PRO A 24 6.44 -0.31 6.54
N ALA A 25 6.99 -1.19 5.71
CA ALA A 25 8.38 -1.60 5.73
C ALA A 25 8.79 -2.06 4.32
N MET A 26 10.07 -1.95 3.99
CA MET A 26 10.60 -2.38 2.70
C MET A 26 10.44 -3.89 2.53
N ILE A 27 9.49 -4.31 1.68
CA ILE A 27 9.24 -5.72 1.34
C ILE A 27 9.57 -5.96 -0.12
N LEU A 28 9.11 -5.08 -1.02
CA LEU A 28 9.34 -5.17 -2.46
C LEU A 28 10.71 -4.57 -2.82
N ASP A 29 11.75 -5.32 -2.43
CA ASP A 29 13.15 -5.07 -2.76
C ASP A 29 13.52 -5.61 -4.14
N PHE A 30 14.80 -5.50 -4.53
CA PHE A 30 15.32 -6.05 -5.79
C PHE A 30 14.96 -7.53 -6.02
N LYS A 31 15.02 -8.36 -4.97
CA LYS A 31 14.78 -9.81 -5.08
C LYS A 31 13.32 -10.10 -5.44
N LEU A 32 12.37 -9.35 -4.88
CA LEU A 32 10.96 -9.51 -5.24
C LEU A 32 10.61 -8.79 -6.54
N LEU A 33 11.08 -7.56 -6.75
CA LEU A 33 10.79 -6.75 -7.94
C LEU A 33 11.28 -7.38 -9.23
N SER A 34 12.43 -8.07 -9.21
CA SER A 34 12.96 -8.82 -10.35
C SER A 34 12.05 -9.96 -10.80
N LYS A 35 11.19 -10.46 -9.91
CA LYS A 35 10.23 -11.54 -10.18
C LYS A 35 8.82 -11.03 -10.49
N VAL A 36 8.56 -9.74 -10.35
CA VAL A 36 7.28 -9.15 -10.77
C VAL A 36 7.22 -9.15 -12.30
N GLN A 37 6.07 -9.50 -12.88
CA GLN A 37 5.91 -9.41 -14.34
C GLN A 37 5.97 -7.95 -14.80
N GLU A 38 6.48 -7.70 -15.99
CA GLU A 38 6.66 -6.34 -16.52
C GLU A 38 5.35 -5.57 -16.67
N ASN A 39 4.28 -6.27 -17.05
CA ASN A 39 2.95 -5.68 -17.21
C ASN A 39 2.16 -5.57 -15.90
N SER A 40 2.76 -5.93 -14.75
CA SER A 40 2.07 -5.82 -13.46
C SER A 40 2.07 -4.39 -12.92
N LEU A 41 1.02 -4.06 -12.17
CA LEU A 41 0.88 -2.79 -11.46
C LEU A 41 1.11 -2.98 -9.96
N ILE A 42 2.01 -2.19 -9.38
CA ILE A 42 2.21 -2.11 -7.93
C ILE A 42 1.53 -0.84 -7.42
N ILE A 43 0.70 -0.95 -6.39
CA ILE A 43 0.06 0.16 -5.69
C ILE A 43 0.54 0.11 -4.24
N ASP A 44 1.38 1.06 -3.86
CA ASP A 44 1.84 1.19 -2.48
C ASP A 44 0.89 2.12 -1.72
N LEU A 45 0.18 1.56 -0.74
CA LEU A 45 -0.73 2.25 0.17
C LEU A 45 -0.04 2.56 1.52
N ALA A 46 1.14 2.00 1.76
CA ALA A 46 1.82 2.17 3.02
C ALA A 46 2.32 3.61 3.21
N SER A 47 2.22 4.09 4.45
CA SER A 47 2.78 5.37 4.88
C SER A 47 4.30 5.43 4.63
N ARG A 48 4.84 6.65 4.57
CA ARG A 48 6.29 6.88 4.39
C ARG A 48 7.11 6.02 5.38
N PRO A 49 8.20 5.37 4.93
CA PRO A 49 8.83 5.47 3.60
C PRO A 49 8.20 4.60 2.49
N GLY A 50 7.09 3.90 2.75
CA GLY A 50 6.49 2.91 1.84
C GLY A 50 7.06 1.51 2.07
N GLY A 51 6.73 0.58 1.18
CA GLY A 51 7.26 -0.79 1.20
C GLY A 51 7.85 -1.25 -0.13
N VAL A 52 8.04 -0.32 -1.07
CA VAL A 52 8.64 -0.56 -2.38
C VAL A 52 9.97 0.18 -2.51
N ASP A 53 10.98 -0.49 -3.03
CA ASP A 53 12.18 0.18 -3.50
C ASP A 53 11.88 0.85 -4.85
N PHE A 54 11.44 2.10 -4.79
CA PHE A 54 11.01 2.87 -5.96
C PHE A 54 12.12 3.07 -7.00
N GLU A 55 13.38 3.18 -6.55
CA GLU A 55 14.51 3.33 -7.45
C GLU A 55 14.76 2.04 -8.23
N THR A 56 14.82 0.91 -7.51
CA THR A 56 14.95 -0.40 -8.14
C THR A 56 13.77 -0.72 -9.05
N ALA A 57 12.55 -0.40 -8.63
CA ALA A 57 11.36 -0.60 -9.45
C ALA A 57 11.44 0.18 -10.76
N ARG A 58 11.86 1.45 -10.71
CA ARG A 58 12.10 2.29 -11.89
C ARG A 58 13.17 1.68 -12.81
N ASN A 59 14.28 1.23 -12.25
CA ASN A 59 15.39 0.66 -13.02
C ASN A 59 15.01 -0.67 -13.71
N LEU A 60 14.11 -1.45 -13.11
CA LEU A 60 13.55 -2.70 -13.67
C LEU A 60 12.33 -2.49 -14.58
N GLY A 61 11.93 -1.24 -14.83
CA GLY A 61 10.74 -0.91 -15.63
C GLY A 61 9.42 -1.36 -15.00
N ARG A 62 9.35 -1.49 -13.67
CA ARG A 62 8.14 -1.89 -12.94
C ARG A 62 7.26 -0.68 -12.66
N LYS A 63 5.98 -0.78 -13.00
CA LYS A 63 5.01 0.30 -12.78
C LYS A 63 4.58 0.33 -11.31
N VAL A 64 4.88 1.43 -10.62
CA VAL A 64 4.51 1.66 -9.23
C VAL A 64 3.71 2.95 -9.10
N ILE A 65 2.59 2.91 -8.37
CA ILE A 65 1.82 4.07 -7.93
C ILE A 65 1.92 4.15 -6.41
N TRP A 66 2.46 5.25 -5.88
CA TRP A 66 2.41 5.52 -4.45
C TRP A 66 1.11 6.27 -4.12
N ALA A 67 0.11 5.51 -3.68
CA ALA A 67 -1.26 5.97 -3.52
C ALA A 67 -1.52 6.48 -2.08
N LEU A 68 -0.80 7.52 -1.67
CA LEU A 68 -1.01 8.16 -0.37
C LEU A 68 -2.30 8.98 -0.34
N SER A 69 -2.96 8.99 0.83
CA SER A 69 -4.14 9.81 1.14
C SER A 69 -5.33 9.55 0.21
N LEU A 70 -5.55 8.30 -0.20
CA LEU A 70 -6.69 7.96 -1.07
C LEU A 70 -8.03 8.45 -0.52
N PRO A 71 -8.42 8.24 0.75
CA PRO A 71 -9.72 8.71 1.25
C PRO A 71 -9.93 10.20 1.04
N GLY A 72 -8.96 11.04 1.43
CA GLY A 72 -9.04 12.49 1.24
C GLY A 72 -8.98 12.96 -0.22
N LYS A 73 -8.47 12.13 -1.14
CA LYS A 73 -8.41 12.45 -2.58
C LYS A 73 -9.66 12.01 -3.35
N VAL A 74 -10.27 10.89 -2.97
CA VAL A 74 -11.36 10.26 -3.75
C VAL A 74 -12.74 10.43 -3.10
N ALA A 75 -12.81 10.62 -1.79
CA ALA A 75 -14.05 10.81 -1.04
C ALA A 75 -13.84 11.79 0.13
N PRO A 76 -13.47 13.06 -0.16
CA PRO A 76 -13.09 14.03 0.87
C PRO A 76 -14.22 14.31 1.88
N ASP A 77 -15.47 14.43 1.42
CA ASP A 77 -16.61 14.69 2.31
C ASP A 77 -16.86 13.52 3.26
N THR A 78 -16.87 12.29 2.73
CA THR A 78 -17.01 11.07 3.55
C THR A 78 -15.84 10.91 4.52
N ALA A 79 -14.61 11.16 4.08
CA ALA A 79 -13.45 11.11 4.96
C ALA A 79 -13.55 12.18 6.08
N GLY A 80 -14.03 13.38 5.75
CA GLY A 80 -14.28 14.45 6.70
C GLY A 80 -15.36 14.09 7.72
N ASP A 81 -16.46 13.48 7.29
CA ASP A 81 -17.53 13.03 8.19
C ASP A 81 -17.06 11.94 9.17
N ILE A 82 -16.28 10.96 8.69
CA ILE A 82 -15.68 9.92 9.55
C ILE A 82 -14.74 10.57 10.58
N MET A 83 -13.93 11.55 10.16
CA MET A 83 -13.04 12.27 11.08
C MET A 83 -13.83 13.08 12.11
N LYS A 84 -14.89 13.78 11.71
CA LYS A 84 -15.78 14.55 12.58
C LYS A 84 -16.43 13.65 13.62
N GLU A 85 -17.02 12.53 13.19
CA GLU A 85 -17.65 11.55 14.08
C GLU A 85 -16.65 11.02 15.11
N THR A 86 -15.44 10.65 14.67
CA THR A 86 -14.37 10.22 15.57
C THR A 86 -14.02 11.30 16.61
N ILE A 87 -13.90 12.57 16.20
CA ILE A 87 -13.58 13.68 17.10
C ILE A 87 -14.71 13.90 18.12
N VAL A 88 -15.97 13.90 17.69
CA VAL A 88 -17.13 14.06 18.57
C VAL A 88 -17.18 12.94 19.61
N ASN A 89 -17.00 11.68 19.20
CA ASN A 89 -16.98 10.54 20.11
C ASN A 89 -15.87 10.69 21.17
N ILE A 90 -14.67 11.14 20.78
CA ILE A 90 -13.57 11.40 21.72
C ILE A 90 -13.93 12.50 22.73
N LEU A 91 -14.59 13.59 22.28
CA LEU A 91 -15.01 14.68 23.17
C LEU A 91 -16.08 14.22 24.16
N GLU A 92 -17.07 13.46 23.70
CA GLU A 92 -18.12 12.88 24.54
C GLU A 92 -17.53 11.94 25.61
N GLU A 93 -16.56 11.08 25.25
CA GLU A 93 -15.84 10.22 26.20
C GLU A 93 -15.05 11.02 27.26
N LEU A 94 -14.52 12.19 26.88
CA LEU A 94 -13.80 13.09 27.78
C LEU A 94 -14.72 14.01 28.59
N GLY A 95 -16.03 14.01 28.32
CA GLY A 95 -17.04 14.80 29.02
C GLY A 95 -16.97 16.31 28.74
N VAL A 96 -16.46 16.71 27.58
CA VAL A 96 -16.34 18.11 27.13
C VAL A 96 -17.25 18.44 25.96
#